data_AF-G8S0Q0-F1
#
_entry.id   AF-G8S0Q0-F1
#
_cell.length_a   1.000
_cell.length_b   1.000
_cell.length_c   1.000
_cell.angle_alpha   90.00
_cell.angle_beta   90.00
_cell.angle_gamma   90.00
#
_symmetry.space_group_name_H-M   'P 1'
#
loop_
_entity.id
_entity.type
_entity.pdbx_description
1 polymer ?
#
loop_
_entity_poly.entity_id
_entity_poly.type
_entity_poly.pdbx_seq_one_letter_code
_entity_poly.pdbx_strand_id
1 'polypeptide(L)'
;MNYLRGLDEQRHTVLNEYGVDARRASMTVVIGAPAFVREQFTRQEIAEAIRTYNSHLSRVKVVTYPELLAAAERMLQLAAPPQARR
;
A
#
# COMPACT_ATOMS: atom_id res chain seq x y z
N MET A 1 5.92 -17.18 8.09
CA MET A 1 5.99 -17.48 6.64
C MET A 1 5.91 -16.15 5.88
N ASN A 2 6.88 -15.82 5.03
CA ASN A 2 6.87 -14.56 4.26
C ASN A 2 6.28 -14.84 2.87
N TYR A 3 5.02 -14.45 2.64
CA TYR A 3 4.31 -14.77 1.40
C TYR A 3 4.96 -14.20 0.14
N LEU A 4 5.60 -13.03 0.24
CA LEU A 4 6.34 -12.45 -0.89
C LEU A 4 7.58 -13.27 -1.25
N ARG A 5 8.23 -13.87 -0.23
CA ARG A 5 9.34 -14.80 -0.47
C ARG A 5 8.87 -16.06 -1.18
N GLY A 6 7.73 -16.63 -0.80
CA GLY A 6 7.15 -17.79 -1.49
C GLY A 6 6.81 -17.48 -2.95
N LEU A 7 6.27 -16.29 -3.22
CA LEU A 7 6.02 -15.77 -4.57
C LEU A 7 7.32 -15.66 -5.39
N ASP A 8 8.41 -15.18 -4.78
CA ASP A 8 9.70 -15.11 -5.45
C ASP A 8 10.27 -16.51 -5.75
N GLU A 9 10.15 -17.45 -4.80
CA GLU A 9 10.62 -18.83 -4.94
C GLU A 9 9.90 -19.58 -6.07
N GLN A 10 8.60 -19.31 -6.26
CA GLN A 10 7.78 -19.96 -7.29
C GLN A 10 7.64 -19.14 -8.60
N ARG A 11 8.42 -18.07 -8.77
CA ARG A 11 8.27 -17.12 -9.90
C ARG A 11 8.20 -17.77 -11.30
N HIS A 12 8.96 -18.85 -11.53
CA HIS A 12 9.00 -19.54 -12.82
C HIS A 12 7.71 -20.31 -13.07
N THR A 13 7.21 -21.00 -12.05
CA THR A 13 5.93 -21.70 -12.08
C THR A 13 4.78 -20.72 -12.30
N VAL A 14 4.76 -19.60 -11.54
CA VAL A 14 3.70 -18.59 -11.66
C VAL A 14 3.67 -17.96 -13.06
N LEU A 15 4.84 -17.68 -13.63
CA LEU A 15 4.93 -17.13 -14.98
C LEU A 15 4.46 -18.14 -16.03
N ASN A 16 4.89 -19.40 -15.93
CA ASN A 16 4.57 -20.42 -16.94
C ASN A 16 3.09 -20.85 -16.89
N GLU A 17 2.50 -20.95 -15.71
CA GLU A 17 1.12 -21.41 -15.54
C GLU A 17 0.08 -20.30 -15.72
N TYR A 18 0.36 -19.08 -15.25
CA TYR A 18 -0.63 -18.00 -15.20
C TYR A 18 -0.27 -16.79 -16.08
N GLY A 19 0.93 -16.76 -16.69
CA GLY A 19 1.39 -15.60 -17.46
C GLY A 19 1.67 -14.36 -16.60
N VAL A 20 1.74 -14.51 -15.27
CA VAL A 20 1.93 -13.43 -14.32
C VAL A 20 3.40 -13.35 -13.92
N ASP A 21 4.04 -12.21 -14.14
CA ASP A 21 5.40 -11.99 -13.65
C ASP A 21 5.37 -11.61 -12.17
N ALA A 22 5.70 -12.58 -11.31
CA ALA A 22 5.78 -12.38 -9.86
C ALA A 22 7.04 -11.61 -9.42
N ARG A 23 7.99 -11.31 -10.32
CA ARG A 23 9.21 -10.57 -9.94
C ARG A 23 8.84 -9.24 -9.31
N ARG A 24 9.42 -8.98 -8.13
CA ARG A 24 9.26 -7.72 -7.38
C ARG A 24 7.81 -7.43 -6.98
N ALA A 25 6.96 -8.46 -6.87
CA ALA A 25 5.63 -8.34 -6.29
C ALA A 25 5.67 -7.52 -4.97
N SER A 26 4.80 -6.55 -4.84
CA SER A 26 4.67 -5.70 -3.66
C SER A 26 3.27 -5.84 -3.08
N MET A 27 3.12 -5.62 -1.79
CA MET A 27 1.82 -5.68 -1.11
C MET A 27 1.51 -4.34 -0.46
N THR A 28 0.27 -3.89 -0.60
CA THR A 28 -0.26 -2.78 0.20
C THR A 28 -1.24 -3.33 1.22
N VAL A 29 -1.04 -3.02 2.49
CA VAL A 29 -1.90 -3.42 3.60
C VAL A 29 -2.63 -2.18 4.10
N VAL A 30 -3.95 -2.23 4.10
CA VAL A 30 -4.79 -1.13 4.58
C VAL A 30 -5.19 -1.44 6.01
N ILE A 31 -4.82 -0.59 6.96
CA ILE A 31 -5.12 -0.77 8.39
C ILE A 31 -5.97 0.36 8.94
N GLY A 32 -7.22 0.02 9.28
CA GLY A 32 -8.14 0.87 10.03
C GLY A 32 -8.28 2.31 9.55
N ALA A 33 -8.89 3.13 10.41
CA ALA A 33 -8.81 4.59 10.29
C ALA A 33 -8.44 5.16 11.67
N PRO A 34 -7.51 6.12 11.76
CA PRO A 34 -7.07 6.69 13.04
C PRO A 34 -8.21 7.22 13.92
N ALA A 35 -9.36 7.56 13.32
CA ALA A 35 -10.55 8.03 14.03
C ALA A 35 -11.19 6.96 14.94
N PHE A 36 -10.88 5.68 14.77
CA PHE A 36 -11.42 4.58 15.59
C PHE A 36 -10.47 4.10 16.70
N VAL A 37 -9.29 4.71 16.82
CA VAL A 37 -8.35 4.40 17.90
C VAL A 37 -8.96 4.93 19.22
N ARG A 38 -9.19 4.02 20.16
CA ARG A 38 -9.81 4.32 21.48
C ARG A 38 -8.79 4.81 22.51
N GLU A 39 -7.51 4.62 22.23
CA GLU A 39 -6.39 5.02 23.07
C GLU A 39 -6.02 6.48 22.84
N GLN A 40 -5.29 7.08 23.79
CA GLN A 40 -4.86 8.49 23.76
C GLN A 40 -3.65 8.71 22.85
N PHE A 41 -3.69 8.20 21.61
CA PHE A 41 -2.65 8.47 20.62
C PHE A 41 -3.10 9.57 19.66
N THR A 42 -2.22 10.53 19.45
CA THR A 42 -2.40 11.57 18.45
C THR A 42 -2.26 10.99 17.04
N ARG A 43 -2.85 11.67 16.05
CA ARG A 43 -2.66 11.29 14.63
C ARG A 43 -1.19 11.29 14.22
N GLN A 44 -0.39 12.18 14.80
CA GLN A 44 1.03 12.31 14.49
C GLN A 44 1.81 11.09 14.99
N GLU A 45 1.56 10.65 16.22
CA GLU A 45 2.19 9.45 16.79
C GLU A 45 1.83 8.19 15.99
N ILE A 46 0.54 8.05 15.62
CA ILE A 46 0.09 6.94 14.77
C ILE A 46 0.81 6.97 13.41
N ALA A 47 0.88 8.13 12.77
CA ALA A 47 1.55 8.27 11.48
C ALA A 47 3.06 7.99 11.59
N GLU A 48 3.70 8.41 12.67
CA GLU A 48 5.11 8.15 12.93
C GLU A 48 5.38 6.67 13.17
N ALA A 49 4.56 6.01 13.99
CA ALA A 49 4.65 4.58 14.20
C ALA A 49 4.51 3.79 12.89
N ILE A 50 3.55 4.15 12.04
CA ILE A 50 3.36 3.50 10.72
C ILE A 50 4.54 3.78 9.79
N ARG A 51 5.09 5.00 9.77
CA ARG A 51 6.29 5.32 8.97
C ARG A 51 7.50 4.49 9.42
N THR A 52 7.74 4.42 10.72
CA THR A 52 8.83 3.62 11.29
C THR A 52 8.62 2.15 10.96
N TYR A 53 7.41 1.61 11.13
CA TYR A 53 7.11 0.23 10.79
C TYR A 53 7.38 -0.07 9.31
N ASN A 54 6.91 0.80 8.40
CA ASN A 54 7.16 0.67 6.96
C ASN A 54 8.65 0.71 6.61
N SER A 55 9.48 1.45 7.36
CA SER A 55 10.93 1.53 7.11
C SER A 55 11.64 0.18 7.31
N HIS A 56 11.06 -0.71 8.12
CA HIS A 56 11.58 -2.05 8.38
C HIS A 56 11.02 -3.11 7.42
N LEU A 57 9.98 -2.78 6.64
CA LEU A 57 9.34 -3.72 5.73
C LEU A 57 9.85 -3.56 4.30
N SER A 58 10.44 -4.62 3.76
CA SER A 58 10.75 -4.68 2.33
C SER A 58 9.51 -5.07 1.52
N ARG A 59 9.15 -4.26 0.52
CA ARG A 59 8.07 -4.49 -0.47
C ARG A 59 6.64 -4.57 0.09
N VAL A 60 6.45 -4.40 1.40
CA VAL A 60 5.14 -4.25 2.03
C VAL A 60 4.98 -2.81 2.45
N LYS A 61 3.87 -2.19 2.05
CA LYS A 61 3.50 -0.85 2.45
C LYS A 61 2.21 -0.91 3.25
N VAL A 62 2.27 -0.45 4.49
CA VAL A 62 1.12 -0.28 5.36
C VAL A 62 0.61 1.15 5.22
N VAL A 63 -0.69 1.30 4.97
CA VAL A 63 -1.38 2.59 4.86
C VAL A 63 -2.66 2.57 5.68
N THR A 64 -3.09 3.72 6.14
CA THR A 64 -4.42 3.87 6.76
C THR A 64 -5.49 4.08 5.69
N TYR A 65 -6.75 3.78 6.02
CA TYR A 65 -7.87 3.98 5.11
C TYR A 65 -7.99 5.44 4.58
N PRO A 66 -7.83 6.49 5.41
CA PRO A 66 -7.85 7.86 4.90
C PRO A 66 -6.69 8.17 3.94
N GLU A 67 -5.50 7.61 4.17
CA GLU A 67 -4.36 7.79 3.27
C GLU A 67 -4.59 7.10 1.92
N LEU A 68 -5.22 5.92 1.92
CA LEU A 68 -5.62 5.22 0.70
C LEU A 68 -6.59 6.08 -0.12
N LEU A 69 -7.67 6.57 0.50
CA LEU A 69 -8.66 7.41 -0.18
C LEU A 69 -8.04 8.69 -0.73
N ALA A 70 -7.26 9.40 0.09
CA ALA A 70 -6.61 10.63 -0.33
C ALA A 70 -5.62 10.39 -1.49
N ALA A 71 -4.93 9.23 -1.52
CA ALA A 71 -4.08 8.85 -2.64
C ALA A 71 -4.88 8.56 -3.91
N ALA A 72 -5.99 7.82 -3.80
CA ALA A 72 -6.86 7.52 -4.92
C ALA A 72 -7.47 8.78 -5.52
N GLU A 73 -7.96 9.71 -4.69
CA GLU A 73 -8.50 11.01 -5.13
C GLU A 73 -7.45 11.81 -5.91
N ARG A 74 -6.22 11.92 -5.39
CA ARG A 74 -5.12 12.59 -6.10
C ARG A 74 -4.78 11.91 -7.43
N MET A 75 -4.79 10.58 -7.48
CA MET A 75 -4.54 9.83 -8.72
C MET A 75 -5.63 10.07 -9.76
N LEU A 76 -6.90 10.13 -9.34
CA LEU A 76 -8.02 10.44 -10.23
C LEU A 76 -7.92 11.87 -10.77
N GLN A 77 -7.56 12.83 -9.91
CA GLN A 77 -7.33 14.22 -10.34
C GLN A 77 -6.20 14.34 -11.34
N LEU A 78 -5.13 13.54 -11.19
CA LEU A 78 -4.00 13.52 -12.12
C LEU A 78 -4.34 12.83 -13.45
N ALA A 79 -5.17 11.77 -13.41
CA ALA A 79 -5.58 11.01 -14.58
C ALA A 79 -6.69 11.70 -15.41
N ALA A 80 -7.35 12.71 -14.85
CA ALA A 80 -8.37 13.47 -15.56
C ALA A 80 -7.75 14.14 -16.81
N PRO A 81 -8.37 14.00 -18.00
CA PRO A 81 -7.88 14.68 -19.20
C PRO A 81 -7.94 16.20 -19.00
N PRO A 82 -7.02 16.97 -19.61
CA PRO A 82 -7.04 18.42 -19.52
C PRO A 82 -8.26 18.94 -20.30
N GLN A 83 -9.39 19.16 -19.61
CA GLN A 83 -10.55 19.82 -20.21
C GLN A 83 -11.08 20.94 -19.30
N ALA A 84 -11.24 22.11 -19.93
CA ALA A 84 -11.93 23.30 -19.46
C ALA A 84 -11.31 24.06 -18.27
N ARG A 85 -10.07 24.55 -18.43
CA ARG A 85 -9.75 25.90 -17.92
C ARG A 85 -10.53 26.90 -18.79
N ARG A 86 -11.75 27.22 -18.40
CA ARG A 86 -12.43 28.46 -18.78
C ARG A 86 -12.72 29.24 -17.51
#